data_AF-A0A1T4Y9Z0-F1
#
_entry.id   AF-A0A1T4Y9Z0-F1
#
_cell.length_a   1.000
_cell.length_b   1.000
_cell.length_c   1.000
_cell.angle_alpha   90.00
_cell.angle_beta   90.00
_cell.angle_gamma   90.00
#
_symmetry.space_group_name_H-M   'P 1'
#
loop_
_entity.id
_entity.type
_entity.pdbx_description
1 polymer ?
#
loop_
_entity_poly.entity_id
_entity_poly.type
_entity_poly.pdbx_seq_one_letter_code
_entity_poly.pdbx_strand_id
1 'polypeptide(L)'
;MNRQDGLDVNYLSKVIKQSASLNYSVTEEQIREICRKTNMDEVALLKSSLKCLLSLLEYNAKQSARINKAEDELKVLKEEVKMLRSQKTVSKEDLRMCRMKNGAVTNYRYDASKELVNYYASKGLSNEEIAKELNISKSTVWRRKKEHERAVHKLLGLQDFTKKG
;
A
#
# COMPACT_ATOMS: atom_id res chain seq x y z
N MET A 1 -43.51 -26.58 -24.21
CA MET A 1 -42.79 -25.38 -23.72
C MET A 1 -43.78 -24.57 -22.91
N ASN A 2 -43.52 -24.35 -21.62
CA ASN A 2 -44.47 -23.68 -20.73
C ASN A 2 -44.55 -22.18 -21.11
N ARG A 3 -45.73 -21.54 -21.03
CA ARG A 3 -45.89 -20.13 -21.42
C ARG A 3 -44.99 -19.19 -20.59
N GLN A 4 -44.69 -19.57 -19.35
CA GLN A 4 -43.76 -18.88 -18.46
C GLN A 4 -42.32 -18.92 -19.00
N ASP A 5 -41.85 -20.12 -19.41
CA ASP A 5 -40.49 -20.31 -19.96
C ASP A 5 -40.27 -19.47 -21.23
N GLY A 6 -41.31 -19.32 -22.06
CA GLY A 6 -41.26 -18.48 -23.25
C GLY A 6 -41.14 -16.98 -22.95
N LEU A 7 -41.73 -16.51 -21.84
CA LEU A 7 -41.67 -15.11 -21.40
C LEU A 7 -40.31 -14.78 -20.78
N ASP A 8 -39.76 -15.67 -19.96
CA ASP A 8 -38.46 -15.49 -19.30
C ASP A 8 -37.30 -15.48 -20.31
N VAL A 9 -37.36 -16.36 -21.33
CA VAL A 9 -36.39 -16.36 -22.44
C VAL A 9 -36.47 -15.06 -23.24
N ASN A 10 -37.67 -14.50 -23.42
CA ASN A 10 -37.88 -13.25 -24.18
C ASN A 10 -37.37 -12.02 -23.40
N TYR A 11 -37.56 -12.01 -22.08
CA TYR A 11 -37.05 -10.96 -21.20
C TYR A 11 -35.51 -10.99 -21.12
N LEU A 12 -34.92 -12.16 -20.90
CA LEU A 12 -33.46 -12.34 -20.90
C LEU A 12 -32.85 -11.96 -22.25
N SER A 13 -33.48 -12.33 -23.37
CA SER A 13 -33.04 -11.93 -24.71
C SER A 13 -33.04 -10.41 -24.90
N LYS A 14 -34.05 -9.69 -24.36
CA LYS A 14 -34.09 -8.22 -24.37
C LYS A 14 -33.00 -7.59 -23.51
N VAL A 15 -32.80 -8.08 -22.28
CA VAL A 15 -31.77 -7.55 -21.36
C VAL A 15 -30.37 -7.80 -21.91
N ILE A 16 -30.12 -8.98 -22.48
CA ILE A 16 -28.85 -9.32 -23.12
C ILE A 16 -28.63 -8.42 -24.35
N LYS A 17 -29.62 -8.24 -25.23
CA LYS A 17 -29.51 -7.34 -26.38
C LYS A 17 -29.22 -5.89 -25.97
N GLN A 18 -29.91 -5.38 -24.95
CA GLN A 18 -29.67 -4.03 -24.43
C GLN A 18 -28.26 -3.90 -23.84
N SER A 19 -27.81 -4.87 -23.04
CA SER A 19 -26.48 -4.86 -22.42
C SER A 19 -25.33 -5.04 -23.42
N ALA A 20 -25.52 -5.87 -24.46
CA ALA A 20 -24.58 -6.04 -25.56
C ALA A 20 -24.48 -4.77 -26.40
N SER A 21 -25.62 -4.15 -26.73
CA SER A 21 -25.65 -2.88 -27.48
C SER A 21 -25.02 -1.70 -26.73
N LEU A 22 -24.99 -1.74 -25.39
CA LEU A 22 -24.46 -0.66 -24.56
C LEU A 22 -22.96 -0.77 -24.24
N ASN A 23 -22.37 -1.98 -24.29
CA ASN A 23 -20.99 -2.18 -23.80
C ASN A 23 -20.04 -2.91 -24.76
N TYR A 24 -20.54 -3.67 -25.73
CA TYR A 24 -19.69 -4.44 -26.64
C TYR A 24 -20.39 -4.57 -27.99
N SER A 25 -20.12 -3.65 -28.91
CA SER A 25 -20.50 -3.82 -30.31
C SER A 25 -19.63 -4.91 -30.94
N VAL A 26 -19.95 -6.18 -30.66
CA VAL A 26 -19.33 -7.31 -31.36
C VAL A 26 -20.01 -7.41 -32.72
N THR A 27 -19.23 -7.29 -33.80
CA THR A 27 -19.75 -7.40 -35.16
C THR A 27 -20.10 -8.85 -35.50
N GLU A 28 -20.96 -9.07 -36.50
CA GLU A 28 -21.26 -10.43 -36.97
C GLU A 28 -20.00 -11.17 -37.43
N GLU A 29 -19.03 -10.50 -38.08
CA GLU A 29 -17.76 -11.14 -38.43
C GLU A 29 -17.01 -11.65 -37.20
N GLN A 30 -17.00 -10.88 -36.11
CA GLN A 30 -16.34 -11.28 -34.87
C GLN A 30 -17.04 -12.48 -34.22
N ILE A 31 -18.38 -12.53 -34.25
CA ILE A 31 -19.14 -13.68 -33.75
C ILE A 31 -18.80 -14.93 -34.57
N ARG A 32 -18.79 -14.83 -35.91
CA ARG A 32 -18.41 -15.95 -36.78
C ARG A 32 -16.97 -16.41 -36.54
N GLU A 33 -16.04 -15.48 -36.36
CA GLU A 33 -14.64 -15.80 -36.07
C GLU A 33 -14.49 -16.53 -34.73
N ILE A 34 -15.21 -16.08 -33.71
CA ILE A 34 -15.22 -16.73 -32.39
C ILE A 34 -15.82 -18.14 -32.50
N CYS A 35 -16.98 -18.29 -33.14
CA CYS A 35 -17.61 -19.60 -33.38
C CYS A 35 -16.65 -20.56 -34.10
N ARG A 36 -15.91 -20.06 -35.11
CA ARG A 36 -14.88 -20.84 -35.82
C ARG A 36 -13.73 -21.26 -34.90
N LYS A 37 -13.24 -20.34 -34.06
CA LYS A 37 -12.12 -20.59 -33.14
C LYS A 37 -12.49 -21.54 -32.00
N THR A 38 -13.72 -21.45 -31.50
CA THR A 38 -14.20 -22.28 -30.39
C THR A 38 -14.85 -23.58 -30.86
N ASN A 39 -15.14 -23.70 -32.15
CA ASN A 39 -15.91 -24.78 -32.75
C ASN A 39 -17.29 -24.95 -32.07
N MET A 40 -17.91 -23.82 -31.72
CA MET A 40 -19.23 -23.75 -31.09
C MET A 40 -20.21 -23.05 -32.02
N ASP A 41 -21.46 -23.50 -32.04
CA ASP A 41 -22.54 -22.70 -32.63
C ASP A 41 -22.88 -21.48 -31.75
N GLU A 42 -23.62 -20.52 -32.32
CA GLU A 42 -23.95 -19.26 -31.64
C GLU A 42 -24.73 -19.48 -30.33
N VAL A 43 -25.59 -20.49 -30.27
CA VAL A 43 -26.41 -20.79 -29.08
C VAL A 43 -25.52 -21.36 -27.96
N ALA A 44 -24.63 -22.28 -28.31
CA ALA A 44 -23.64 -22.85 -27.40
C ALA A 44 -22.65 -21.78 -26.89
N LEU A 45 -22.25 -20.86 -27.77
CA LEU A 45 -21.38 -19.73 -27.42
C LEU A 45 -22.09 -18.78 -26.43
N LEU A 46 -23.34 -18.41 -26.70
CA LEU A 46 -24.15 -17.58 -25.79
C LEU A 46 -24.32 -18.24 -24.42
N LYS A 47 -24.67 -19.54 -24.39
CA LYS A 47 -24.85 -20.29 -23.15
C LYS A 47 -23.55 -20.36 -22.33
N SER A 48 -22.42 -20.59 -22.98
CA SER A 48 -21.10 -20.64 -22.34
C SER A 48 -20.68 -19.28 -21.81
N SER A 49 -20.94 -18.21 -22.58
CA SER A 49 -20.66 -16.83 -22.21
C SER A 49 -21.47 -16.42 -20.97
N LEU A 50 -22.76 -16.76 -20.94
CA LEU A 50 -23.64 -16.49 -19.80
C LEU A 50 -23.19 -17.23 -18.54
N LYS A 51 -22.75 -18.49 -18.67
CA LYS A 51 -22.19 -19.27 -17.56
C LYS A 51 -20.90 -18.65 -17.02
N CYS A 52 -20.04 -18.14 -17.89
CA CYS A 52 -18.82 -17.44 -17.51
C CYS A 52 -19.14 -16.15 -16.73
N LEU A 53 -20.08 -15.35 -17.24
CA LEU A 53 -20.54 -14.12 -16.58
C LEU A 53 -21.13 -14.39 -15.19
N LEU A 54 -21.97 -15.42 -15.04
CA LEU A 54 -22.49 -15.84 -13.74
C LEU A 54 -21.37 -16.22 -12.78
N SER A 55 -20.38 -16.98 -13.25
CA SER A 55 -19.23 -17.39 -12.42
C SER A 55 -18.39 -16.18 -11.97
N LEU A 56 -18.21 -15.19 -12.86
CA LEU A 56 -17.53 -13.93 -12.53
C LEU A 56 -18.32 -13.09 -11.52
N LEU A 57 -19.64 -13.04 -11.64
CA LEU A 57 -20.52 -12.35 -10.68
C LEU A 57 -20.42 -12.98 -9.29
N GLU A 58 -20.48 -14.31 -9.20
CA GLU A 58 -20.32 -15.03 -7.93
C GLU A 58 -18.95 -14.79 -7.30
N TYR A 59 -17.89 -14.82 -8.11
CA TYR A 59 -16.54 -14.52 -7.65
C TYR A 59 -16.45 -13.09 -7.09
N ASN A 60 -16.97 -12.11 -7.84
CA ASN A 60 -16.96 -10.71 -7.42
C ASN A 60 -17.76 -10.47 -6.14
N ALA A 61 -18.91 -11.13 -5.98
CA ALA A 61 -19.70 -11.08 -4.75
C ALA A 61 -18.89 -11.61 -3.54
N LYS A 62 -18.19 -12.73 -3.69
CA LYS A 62 -17.31 -13.28 -2.64
C LYS A 62 -16.15 -12.34 -2.31
N GLN A 63 -15.54 -11.70 -3.31
CA GLN A 63 -14.46 -10.75 -3.07
C GLN A 63 -14.97 -9.48 -2.38
N SER A 64 -16.11 -8.94 -2.79
CA SER A 64 -16.74 -7.80 -2.13
C SER A 64 -17.03 -8.09 -0.65
N ALA A 65 -17.56 -9.27 -0.32
CA ALA A 65 -17.78 -9.67 1.07
C ALA A 65 -16.47 -9.72 1.89
N ARG A 66 -15.37 -10.21 1.31
CA ARG A 66 -14.05 -10.23 1.97
C ARG A 66 -13.50 -8.82 2.18
N ILE A 67 -13.65 -7.95 1.19
CA ILE A 67 -13.23 -6.54 1.27
C ILE A 67 -14.00 -5.83 2.38
N ASN A 68 -15.33 -5.96 2.41
CA ASN A 68 -16.16 -5.34 3.44
C ASN A 68 -15.73 -5.79 4.85
N LYS A 69 -15.47 -7.10 5.03
CA LYS A 69 -14.96 -7.62 6.30
C LYS A 69 -13.61 -7.02 6.69
N ALA A 70 -12.69 -6.92 5.74
CA ALA A 70 -11.37 -6.31 5.99
C ALA A 70 -11.48 -4.81 6.30
N GLU A 71 -12.41 -4.09 5.67
CA GLU A 71 -12.69 -2.68 5.96
C GLU A 71 -13.24 -2.48 7.38
N ASP A 72 -14.14 -3.35 7.82
CA ASP A 72 -14.67 -3.34 9.19
C ASP A 72 -13.57 -3.60 10.22
N GLU A 73 -12.73 -4.62 10.00
CA GLU A 73 -11.58 -4.93 10.87
C GLU A 73 -10.60 -3.75 10.94
N LEU A 74 -10.31 -3.11 9.80
CA LEU A 74 -9.43 -1.95 9.72
C LEU A 74 -10.00 -0.75 10.48
N LYS A 75 -11.33 -0.56 10.44
CA LYS A 75 -12.01 0.49 11.22
C LYS A 75 -11.87 0.27 12.72
N VAL A 76 -12.11 -0.96 13.21
CA VAL A 76 -11.93 -1.31 14.63
C VAL A 76 -10.49 -1.07 15.07
N LEU A 77 -9.51 -1.57 14.32
CA LEU A 77 -8.09 -1.40 14.63
C LEU A 77 -7.67 0.08 14.66
N LYS A 78 -8.21 0.92 13.77
CA LYS A 78 -7.96 2.36 13.78
C LYS A 78 -8.47 3.02 15.06
N GLU A 79 -9.66 2.63 15.54
CA GLU A 79 -10.24 3.14 16.77
C GLU A 79 -9.45 2.67 18.00
N GLU A 80 -9.07 1.40 18.06
CA GLU A 80 -8.20 0.85 19.11
C GLU A 80 -6.85 1.59 19.18
N VAL A 81 -6.19 1.80 18.04
CA VAL A 81 -4.94 2.57 17.98
C VAL A 81 -5.14 4.01 18.47
N LYS A 82 -6.28 4.63 18.14
CA LYS A 82 -6.61 5.99 18.62
C LYS A 82 -6.76 6.02 20.14
N MET A 83 -7.42 5.01 20.73
CA MET A 83 -7.58 4.86 22.17
C MET A 83 -6.25 4.59 22.87
N LEU A 84 -5.41 3.70 22.34
CA LEU A 84 -4.08 3.43 22.90
C LEU A 84 -3.19 4.68 22.87
N ARG A 85 -3.30 5.51 21.82
CA ARG A 85 -2.56 6.79 21.74
C ARG A 85 -3.04 7.82 22.75
N SER A 86 -4.32 7.84 23.13
CA SER A 86 -4.85 8.81 24.10
C SER A 86 -4.45 8.47 25.54
N GLN A 87 -4.16 7.21 25.83
CA GLN A 87 -3.77 6.74 27.16
C GLN A 87 -2.36 7.16 27.62
N LYS A 88 -1.54 7.82 26.77
CA LYS A 88 -0.18 8.33 27.09
C LYS A 88 0.79 7.32 27.74
N THR A 89 0.49 6.03 27.70
CA THR A 89 1.29 4.94 28.31
C THR A 89 2.54 4.61 27.52
N VAL A 90 2.59 4.95 26.23
CA VAL A 90 3.70 4.59 25.33
C VAL A 90 4.49 5.84 24.95
N SER A 91 5.81 5.79 25.08
CA SER A 91 6.68 6.91 24.72
C SER A 91 6.69 7.14 23.21
N LYS A 92 6.98 8.38 22.77
CA LYS A 92 7.13 8.70 21.35
C LYS A 92 8.25 7.89 20.67
N GLU A 93 9.26 7.47 21.43
CA GLU A 93 10.38 6.69 20.92
C GLU A 93 9.99 5.23 20.67
N ASP A 94 9.22 4.62 21.57
CA ASP A 94 8.71 3.26 21.39
C ASP A 94 7.79 3.17 20.16
N LEU A 95 6.92 4.17 19.98
CA LEU A 95 6.07 4.28 18.79
C LEU A 95 6.90 4.43 17.51
N ARG A 96 8.00 5.19 17.57
CA ARG A 96 8.92 5.36 16.44
C ARG A 96 9.61 4.04 16.09
N MET A 97 10.12 3.32 17.08
CA MET A 97 10.78 2.01 16.89
C MET A 97 9.82 0.97 16.32
N CYS A 98 8.57 0.92 16.79
CA CYS A 98 7.54 0.05 16.21
C CYS A 98 7.23 0.41 14.75
N ARG A 99 7.15 1.71 14.41
CA ARG A 99 6.95 2.14 13.01
C ARG A 99 8.10 1.69 12.11
N MET A 100 9.35 1.82 12.59
CA MET A 100 10.53 1.37 11.84
C MET A 100 10.55 -0.15 11.65
N LYS A 101 10.23 -0.94 12.69
CA LYS A 101 10.11 -2.41 12.57
C LYS A 101 9.04 -2.83 11.56
N ASN A 102 7.96 -2.06 11.44
CA ASN A 102 6.86 -2.31 10.50
C ASN A 102 7.10 -1.70 9.11
N GLY A 103 8.35 -1.35 8.75
CA GLY A 103 8.71 -0.90 7.41
C GLY A 103 8.33 0.54 7.08
N ALA A 104 7.99 1.37 8.08
CA ALA A 104 7.80 2.79 7.82
C ALA A 104 9.13 3.42 7.41
N VAL A 105 9.19 3.92 6.17
CA VAL A 105 10.35 4.63 5.65
C VAL A 105 10.48 5.94 6.42
N THR A 106 11.44 5.98 7.34
CA THR A 106 11.92 7.27 7.84
C THR A 106 12.63 7.94 6.67
N ASN A 107 12.30 9.20 6.35
CA ASN A 107 13.03 10.03 5.38
C ASN A 107 14.51 10.15 5.83
N TYR A 108 15.30 9.13 5.54
CA TYR A 108 16.72 9.10 5.78
C TYR A 108 17.38 9.76 4.58
N ARG A 109 17.77 11.03 4.74
CA ARG A 109 18.65 11.68 3.77
C ARG A 109 20.04 11.06 3.91
N TYR A 110 20.43 10.26 2.93
CA TYR A 110 21.74 9.63 2.86
C TYR A 110 22.86 10.67 2.81
N ASP A 111 22.59 11.77 2.10
CA ASP A 111 23.37 13.01 1.96
C ASP A 111 23.50 13.80 3.27
N ALA A 112 22.93 13.30 4.36
CA ALA A 112 23.15 13.80 5.70
C ALA A 112 23.50 12.66 6.68
N SER A 113 24.17 11.60 6.23
CA SER A 113 24.51 10.49 7.13
C SER A 113 25.44 10.94 8.28
N LYS A 114 25.53 10.10 9.31
CA LYS A 114 26.44 10.32 10.44
C LYS A 114 27.90 10.26 9.99
N GLU A 115 28.24 9.33 9.09
CA GLU A 115 29.59 9.21 8.53
C GLU A 115 29.99 10.48 7.78
N LEU A 116 29.06 11.05 7.00
CA LEU A 116 29.33 12.23 6.20
C LEU A 116 29.57 13.47 7.06
N VAL A 117 28.75 13.68 8.10
CA VAL A 117 28.98 14.76 9.08
C VAL A 117 30.35 14.62 9.75
N ASN A 118 30.74 13.41 10.14
CA ASN A 118 32.04 13.17 10.77
C ASN A 118 33.21 13.36 9.82
N TYR A 119 33.07 12.98 8.55
CA TYR A 119 34.09 13.19 7.53
C TYR A 119 34.40 14.68 7.37
N TYR A 120 33.39 15.53 7.20
CA TYR A 120 33.61 16.97 7.13
C TYR A 120 34.13 17.56 8.45
N ALA A 121 33.72 17.02 9.59
CA ALA A 121 34.27 17.40 10.89
C ALA A 121 35.76 17.08 11.01
N SER A 122 36.20 15.90 10.54
CA SER A 122 37.62 15.51 10.52
C SER A 122 38.46 16.37 9.57
N LYS A 123 37.83 17.00 8.58
CA LYS A 123 38.44 18.01 7.71
C LYS A 123 38.51 19.40 8.34
N GLY A 124 38.05 19.57 9.58
CA GLY A 124 38.12 20.83 10.31
C GLY A 124 36.98 21.81 10.03
N LEU A 125 35.93 21.40 9.30
CA LEU A 125 34.81 22.29 9.02
C LEU A 125 33.99 22.57 10.29
N SER A 126 33.56 23.83 10.42
CA SER A 126 32.64 24.28 11.45
C SER A 126 31.23 23.71 11.28
N ASN A 127 30.42 23.75 12.34
CA ASN A 127 29.04 23.26 12.25
C ASN A 127 28.19 24.08 11.27
N GLU A 128 28.49 25.38 11.14
CA GLU A 128 27.94 26.28 10.13
C GLU A 128 28.18 25.78 8.71
N GLU A 129 29.42 25.41 8.40
CA GLU A 129 29.85 25.02 7.06
C GLU A 129 29.31 23.65 6.69
N ILE A 130 29.36 22.69 7.61
CA ILE A 130 28.78 21.35 7.41
C ILE A 130 27.27 21.44 7.18
N ALA A 131 26.58 22.31 7.93
CA ALA A 131 25.15 22.53 7.79
C ALA A 131 24.79 23.07 6.39
N LYS A 132 25.59 24.01 5.87
CA LYS A 132 25.43 24.55 4.52
C LYS A 132 25.73 23.50 3.45
N GLU A 133 26.86 22.81 3.58
CA GLU A 133 27.34 21.80 2.62
C GLU A 133 26.35 20.63 2.48
N LEU A 134 25.82 20.14 3.60
CA LEU A 134 24.88 19.02 3.63
C LEU A 134 23.41 19.45 3.54
N ASN A 135 23.15 20.77 3.42
CA ASN A 135 21.81 21.35 3.42
C ASN A 135 20.92 20.82 4.56
N ILE A 136 21.43 20.89 5.79
CA ILE A 136 20.76 20.47 7.03
C ILE A 136 20.89 21.54 8.12
N SER A 137 20.06 21.47 9.16
CA SER A 137 20.17 22.41 10.27
C SER A 137 21.46 22.19 11.08
N LYS A 138 22.04 23.27 11.62
CA LYS A 138 23.19 23.21 12.55
C LYS A 138 22.92 22.30 13.76
N SER A 139 21.70 22.30 14.27
CA SER A 139 21.27 21.43 15.36
C SER A 139 21.37 19.95 15.00
N THR A 140 21.12 19.60 13.74
CA THR A 140 21.25 18.23 13.24
C THR A 140 22.72 17.82 13.16
N VAL A 141 23.61 18.72 12.72
CA VAL A 141 25.07 18.49 12.71
C VAL A 141 25.58 18.22 14.13
N TRP A 142 25.23 19.09 15.08
CA TRP A 142 25.64 18.95 16.48
C TRP A 142 25.16 17.63 17.09
N ARG A 143 23.88 17.27 16.88
CA ARG A 143 23.32 16.01 17.38
C ARG A 143 24.11 14.80 16.86
N ARG A 144 24.44 14.77 15.56
CA ARG A 144 25.18 13.65 14.97
C ARG A 144 26.61 13.54 15.45
N LYS A 145 27.31 14.67 15.65
CA LYS A 145 28.64 14.70 16.28
C LYS A 145 28.58 14.11 17.69
N LYS A 146 27.63 14.54 18.51
CA LYS A 146 27.45 14.04 19.88
C LYS A 146 27.08 12.55 19.93
N GLU A 147 26.26 12.08 19.00
CA GLU A 147 25.97 10.65 18.84
C GLU A 147 27.21 9.84 18.43
N HIS A 148 28.16 10.42 17.70
CA HIS A 148 29.42 9.78 17.35
C HIS A 148 30.35 9.69 18.55
N GLU A 149 30.55 10.80 19.26
CA GLU A 149 31.34 10.85 20.49
C GLU A 149 30.86 9.82 21.52
N ARG A 150 29.54 9.76 21.78
CA ARG A 150 28.96 8.76 22.68
C ARG A 150 29.20 7.32 22.22
N ALA A 151 29.14 7.06 20.91
CA ALA A 151 29.40 5.73 20.37
C ALA A 151 30.87 5.34 20.53
N VAL A 152 31.80 6.28 20.28
CA VAL A 152 33.24 6.08 20.48
C VAL A 152 33.56 5.87 21.96
N HIS A 153 33.02 6.69 22.86
CA HIS A 153 33.16 6.52 24.32
C HIS A 153 32.69 5.15 24.80
N LYS A 154 31.53 4.70 24.30
CA LYS A 154 30.97 3.37 24.62
C LYS A 154 31.85 2.23 24.09
N LEU A 155 32.42 2.37 22.88
CA LEU A 155 33.33 1.38 22.29
C LEU A 155 34.69 1.31 22.99
N LEU A 156 35.18 2.45 23.48
CA LEU A 156 36.45 2.56 24.19
C LEU A 156 36.33 2.27 25.70
N GLY A 157 35.14 1.94 26.21
CA GLY A 157 34.92 1.66 27.63
C GLY A 157 35.14 2.86 28.55
N LEU A 158 35.13 4.08 28.01
CA LEU A 158 35.34 5.31 28.77
C LEU A 158 34.02 5.71 29.44
N GLN A 159 33.97 5.68 30.79
CA GLN A 159 32.79 6.16 31.54
C GLN A 159 32.53 7.65 31.22
N ASP A 160 31.26 7.99 30.95
CA ASP A 160 30.81 9.35 30.73
C ASP A 160 31.06 10.20 31.98
N PHE A 161 32.16 10.96 32.00
CA PHE A 161 32.38 12.03 32.98
C PHE A 161 31.55 13.27 32.61
N THR A 162 30.23 13.15 32.60
CA THR A 162 29.35 14.32 32.70
C THR A 162 28.79 14.41 34.12
N LYS A 163 29.66 14.75 35.06
CA LYS A 163 29.31 15.51 36.27
C LYS A 163 30.25 16.70 36.37
N LYS A 164 29.69 17.89 36.19
CA LYS A 164 30.12 19.23 36.59
C LYS A 164 29.12 20.16 35.88
N GLY A 165 28.39 21.05 36.53
CA GLY A 165 28.27 21.53 37.90
C GLY A 165 27.18 22.59 37.83
#